data_AF-A0A433TBB2-F1
#
_entry.id   AF-A0A433TBB2-F1
#
_cell.length_a   1.000
_cell.length_b   1.000
_cell.length_c   1.000
_cell.angle_alpha   90.00
_cell.angle_beta   90.00
_cell.angle_gamma   90.00
#
_symmetry.space_group_name_H-M   'P 1'
#
loop_
_entity.id
_entity.type
_entity.pdbx_description
1 polymer ?
#
loop_
_entity_poly.entity_id
_entity_poly.type
_entity_poly.pdbx_seq_one_letter_code
_entity_poly.pdbx_strand_id
1 'polypeptide(L)'
;MLREHTKLLADLMDLQVANTILLGANLRKPEMNPIDYIYSSLGCRIQPMVEDDPVTQFILTNIHASAPTARINGVFRVSREGEDQRLKALGMPNHHLLWHGSSMSNFISILSRGLLVTPPEVPWTGHLFGEGIYFADTFVKSANYCHNHSNKSTCKVMLLCEVALGNPKVDIKHGDEDHLDDDINSLKILGSNAPIQDFDALLPFGATLSLGQVQPMKYHPPARITHNEYIIHNADQVAIRFLVLFNG
;
A
#
# COMPACT_ATOMS: atom_id res chain seq x y z
N MET A 1 17.08 -1.16 -16.87
CA MET A 1 17.68 0.16 -17.12
C MET A 1 16.71 1.31 -16.84
N LEU A 2 15.79 1.73 -17.72
CA LEU A 2 14.97 2.93 -17.47
C LEU A 2 14.04 2.82 -16.23
N ARG A 3 13.45 1.63 -15.99
CA ARG A 3 12.70 1.26 -14.77
C ARG A 3 13.44 1.42 -13.46
N GLU A 4 14.72 1.12 -13.46
CA GLU A 4 15.53 1.21 -12.24
C GLU A 4 15.87 2.67 -11.94
N HIS A 5 16.03 3.50 -12.98
CA HIS A 5 16.32 4.92 -12.81
C HIS A 5 15.11 5.69 -12.27
N THR A 6 13.89 5.34 -12.69
CA THR A 6 12.68 6.03 -12.21
C THR A 6 12.25 5.61 -10.82
N LYS A 7 12.40 4.32 -10.50
CA LYS A 7 12.32 3.86 -9.11
C LYS A 7 13.33 4.59 -8.22
N LEU A 8 14.57 4.72 -8.68
CA LEU A 8 15.61 5.46 -7.96
C LEU A 8 15.23 6.93 -7.74
N LEU A 9 14.66 7.61 -8.74
CA LEU A 9 14.19 8.99 -8.60
C LEU A 9 13.08 9.13 -7.55
N ALA A 10 12.10 8.24 -7.55
CA ALA A 10 11.04 8.22 -6.54
C ALA A 10 11.63 7.99 -5.13
N ASP A 11 12.51 7.00 -4.98
CA ASP A 11 13.21 6.71 -3.72
C ASP A 11 14.04 7.93 -3.25
N LEU A 12 14.66 8.68 -4.16
CA LEU A 12 15.42 9.89 -3.84
C LEU A 12 14.52 11.03 -3.32
N MET A 13 13.31 11.20 -3.88
CA MET A 13 12.35 12.20 -3.39
C MET A 13 11.90 11.86 -1.96
N ASP A 14 11.65 10.59 -1.67
CA ASP A 14 11.30 10.15 -0.32
C ASP A 14 12.46 10.31 0.65
N LEU A 15 13.69 9.99 0.22
CA LEU A 15 14.90 10.21 1.01
C LEU A 15 15.15 11.70 1.30
N GLN A 16 14.84 12.60 0.36
CA GLN A 16 14.96 14.04 0.60
C GLN A 16 14.07 14.48 1.77
N VAL A 17 12.80 14.07 1.77
CA VAL A 17 11.86 14.38 2.86
C VAL A 17 12.33 13.78 4.18
N ALA A 18 12.73 12.50 4.16
CA ALA A 18 13.25 11.83 5.35
C ALA A 18 14.48 12.57 5.92
N ASN A 19 15.42 12.97 5.07
CA ASN A 19 16.60 13.74 5.47
C ASN A 19 16.24 15.10 6.08
N THR A 20 15.25 15.81 5.52
CA THR A 20 14.78 17.08 6.10
C THR A 20 14.25 16.88 7.52
N ILE A 21 13.45 15.84 7.76
CA ILE A 21 12.91 15.52 9.10
C ILE A 21 14.04 15.13 10.06
N LEU A 22 14.98 14.29 9.62
CA LEU A 22 16.12 13.85 10.44
C LEU A 22 17.05 15.02 10.82
N LEU A 23 17.30 15.95 9.90
CA LEU A 23 18.07 17.17 10.18
C LEU A 23 17.35 18.06 11.18
N GLY A 24 16.02 18.23 11.04
CA GLY A 24 15.20 18.95 12.02
C GLY A 24 15.30 18.33 13.42
N ALA A 25 15.24 17.00 13.51
CA ALA A 25 15.38 16.27 14.77
C ALA A 25 16.75 16.49 15.42
N ASN A 26 17.81 16.51 14.62
CA ASN A 26 19.16 16.75 15.12
C ASN A 26 19.36 18.20 15.59
N LEU A 27 18.79 19.19 14.88
CA LEU A 27 18.84 20.60 15.26
C LEU A 27 18.09 20.88 16.57
N ARG A 28 16.95 20.20 16.80
CA ARG A 28 16.14 20.38 18.02
C ARG A 28 16.48 19.41 19.16
N LYS A 29 17.56 18.64 19.03
CA LYS A 29 18.04 17.71 20.06
C LYS A 29 18.20 18.32 21.46
N PRO A 30 18.57 19.61 21.64
CA PRO A 30 18.60 20.23 22.98
C PRO A 30 17.22 20.42 23.63
N GLU A 31 16.15 20.47 22.83
CA GLU A 31 14.78 20.80 23.27
C GLU A 31 13.89 19.57 23.40
N MET A 32 14.12 18.55 22.58
CA MET A 32 13.25 17.38 22.46
C MET A 32 14.05 16.12 22.10
N ASN A 33 13.56 14.96 22.52
CA ASN A 33 14.10 13.70 22.04
C ASN A 33 13.96 13.60 20.51
N PRO A 34 15.02 13.27 19.76
CA PRO A 34 14.95 13.18 18.30
C PRO A 34 13.87 12.23 17.77
N ILE A 35 13.57 11.13 18.48
CA ILE A 35 12.52 10.18 18.08
C ILE A 35 11.14 10.81 18.20
N ASP A 36 10.90 11.56 19.28
CA ASP A 36 9.62 12.28 19.48
C ASP A 36 9.44 13.38 18.43
N TYR A 37 10.52 14.06 18.06
CA TYR A 37 10.50 15.03 16.96
C TYR A 37 10.15 14.35 15.62
N ILE A 38 10.80 13.24 15.29
CA ILE A 38 10.51 12.49 14.06
C ILE A 38 9.05 12.03 14.07
N TYR A 39 8.59 11.40 15.15
CA TYR A 39 7.23 10.90 15.28
C TYR A 39 6.18 12.01 15.14
N SER A 40 6.36 13.15 15.83
CA SER A 40 5.47 14.30 15.69
C SER A 40 5.48 14.89 14.28
N SER A 41 6.63 14.87 13.59
CA SER A 41 6.75 15.32 12.20
C SER A 41 6.03 14.42 11.19
N LEU A 42 5.67 13.18 11.56
CA LEU A 42 4.90 12.29 10.70
C LEU A 42 3.43 12.72 10.56
N GLY A 43 2.90 13.58 11.44
CA GLY A 43 1.49 13.99 11.36
C GLY A 43 0.49 12.82 11.40
N CYS A 44 0.88 11.71 12.04
CA CYS A 44 0.05 10.52 12.13
C CYS A 44 0.18 9.83 13.47
N ARG A 45 -0.88 9.12 13.85
CA ARG A 45 -0.94 8.31 15.06
C ARG A 45 -0.72 6.85 14.70
N ILE A 46 0.27 6.23 15.32
CA ILE A 46 0.61 4.82 15.14
C ILE A 46 0.38 4.11 16.48
N GLN A 47 -0.47 3.10 16.51
CA GLN A 47 -0.82 2.38 17.74
C GLN A 47 -0.66 0.87 17.55
N PRO A 48 0.08 0.18 18.44
CA PRO A 48 0.16 -1.28 18.38
C PRO A 48 -1.23 -1.88 18.62
N MET A 49 -1.55 -2.92 17.86
CA MET A 49 -2.77 -3.70 18.04
C MET A 49 -2.46 -4.98 18.82
N VAL A 50 -3.42 -5.42 19.62
CA VAL A 50 -3.34 -6.70 20.33
C VAL A 50 -3.72 -7.83 19.38
N GLU A 51 -3.10 -8.99 19.53
CA GLU A 51 -3.31 -10.13 18.62
C GLU A 51 -4.76 -10.62 18.64
N ASP A 52 -5.40 -10.65 19.82
CA ASP A 52 -6.79 -11.10 19.99
C ASP A 52 -7.85 -10.12 19.44
N ASP A 53 -7.44 -8.94 18.94
CA ASP A 53 -8.35 -8.01 18.30
C ASP A 53 -8.92 -8.63 17.00
N PRO A 54 -10.26 -8.62 16.78
CA PRO A 54 -10.86 -9.24 15.61
C PRO A 54 -10.32 -8.73 14.27
N VAL A 55 -10.00 -7.44 14.18
CA VAL A 55 -9.44 -6.86 12.95
C VAL A 55 -8.00 -7.35 12.74
N THR A 56 -7.22 -7.48 13.82
CA THR A 56 -5.88 -8.07 13.73
C THR A 56 -5.94 -9.52 13.29
N GLN A 57 -6.89 -10.32 13.81
CA GLN A 57 -7.09 -11.70 13.36
C GLN A 57 -7.47 -11.79 11.87
N PHE A 58 -8.31 -10.89 11.36
CA PHE A 58 -8.62 -10.82 9.92
C PHE A 58 -7.40 -10.48 9.07
N ILE A 59 -6.58 -9.51 9.51
CA ILE A 59 -5.33 -9.15 8.83
C ILE A 59 -4.39 -10.36 8.80
N LEU A 60 -4.17 -11.03 9.93
CA LEU A 60 -3.31 -12.22 10.02
C LEU A 60 -3.85 -13.36 9.14
N THR A 61 -5.16 -13.57 9.10
CA THR A 61 -5.79 -14.57 8.24
C THR A 61 -5.53 -14.28 6.76
N ASN A 62 -5.71 -13.03 6.31
CA ASN A 62 -5.40 -12.63 4.94
C ASN A 62 -3.90 -12.83 4.61
N ILE A 63 -3.00 -12.46 5.53
CA ILE A 63 -1.56 -12.68 5.37
C ILE A 63 -1.29 -14.18 5.13
N HIS A 64 -1.75 -15.03 6.05
CA HIS A 64 -1.48 -16.46 6.02
C HIS A 64 -2.18 -17.19 4.87
N ALA A 65 -3.26 -16.63 4.30
CA ALA A 65 -3.90 -17.14 3.10
C ALA A 65 -3.01 -17.11 1.84
N SER A 66 -2.00 -16.22 1.82
CA SER A 66 -1.03 -16.13 0.72
C SER A 66 0.41 -16.44 1.13
N ALA A 67 0.72 -16.38 2.42
CA ALA A 67 2.03 -16.68 2.99
C ALA A 67 1.90 -17.40 4.35
N PRO A 68 1.57 -18.70 4.37
CA PRO A 68 1.33 -19.44 5.62
C PRO A 68 2.51 -19.43 6.60
N THR A 69 3.74 -19.32 6.11
CA THR A 69 4.97 -19.32 6.90
C THR A 69 5.48 -17.92 7.25
N ALA A 70 4.76 -16.86 6.87
CA ALA A 70 5.16 -15.49 7.17
C ALA A 70 5.24 -15.25 8.68
N ARG A 71 6.35 -14.67 9.15
CA ARG A 71 6.53 -14.31 10.55
C ARG A 71 6.17 -12.84 10.75
N ILE A 72 5.04 -12.60 11.40
CA ILE A 72 4.56 -11.25 11.72
C ILE A 72 5.14 -10.83 13.07
N ASN A 73 5.77 -9.66 13.08
CA ASN A 73 6.40 -9.08 14.27
C ASN A 73 5.45 -8.11 15.00
N GLY A 74 4.48 -7.53 14.28
CA GLY A 74 3.48 -6.66 14.89
C GLY A 74 2.55 -6.02 13.85
N VAL A 75 1.33 -5.74 14.29
CA VAL A 75 0.31 -5.01 13.52
C VAL A 75 0.03 -3.70 14.24
N PHE A 76 0.01 -2.61 13.49
CA PHE A 76 -0.19 -1.27 14.02
C PHE A 76 -1.35 -0.60 13.29
N ARG A 77 -2.27 0.01 14.03
CA ARG A 77 -3.25 0.93 13.47
C ARG A 77 -2.57 2.25 13.16
N VAL A 78 -2.83 2.79 11.97
CA VAL A 78 -2.34 4.08 11.51
C VAL A 78 -3.54 5.00 11.27
N SER A 79 -3.41 6.25 11.68
CA SER A 79 -4.38 7.30 11.39
C SER A 79 -3.62 8.58 11.05
N ARG A 80 -3.67 8.98 9.78
CA ARG A 80 -3.07 10.23 9.29
C ARG A 80 -4.12 11.34 9.33
N GLU A 81 -3.68 12.55 9.68
CA GLU A 81 -4.57 13.71 9.69
C GLU A 81 -5.10 14.00 8.28
N GLY A 82 -6.41 14.20 8.14
CA GLY A 82 -7.07 14.57 6.90
C GLY A 82 -7.47 13.42 5.96
N GLU A 83 -6.89 12.22 6.08
CA GLU A 83 -7.19 11.11 5.16
C GLU A 83 -8.64 10.65 5.24
N ASP A 84 -9.21 10.54 6.45
CA ASP A 84 -10.61 10.12 6.65
C ASP A 84 -11.59 11.14 6.05
N GLN A 85 -11.33 12.43 6.28
CA GLN A 85 -12.17 13.51 5.77
C GLN A 85 -12.14 13.54 4.24
N ARG A 86 -10.95 13.40 3.66
CA ARG A 86 -10.71 13.39 2.22
C ARG A 86 -11.37 12.20 1.54
N LEU A 87 -11.17 10.99 2.07
CA LEU A 87 -11.76 9.77 1.53
C LEU A 87 -13.30 9.84 1.61
N LYS A 88 -13.85 10.32 2.73
CA LYS A 88 -15.30 10.50 2.90
C LYS A 88 -15.86 11.58 1.97
N ALA A 89 -15.13 12.67 1.73
CA ALA A 89 -15.56 13.76 0.86
C ALA A 89 -15.71 13.33 -0.61
N LEU A 90 -14.96 12.31 -1.05
CA LEU A 90 -15.13 11.73 -2.38
C LEU A 90 -16.51 11.06 -2.56
N GLY A 91 -17.12 10.56 -1.49
CA GLY A 91 -18.40 9.83 -1.56
C GLY A 91 -18.36 8.59 -2.46
N MET A 92 -17.16 8.10 -2.77
CA MET A 92 -16.94 7.01 -3.70
C MET A 92 -17.30 5.67 -3.04
N PRO A 93 -17.93 4.71 -3.74
CA PRO A 93 -18.24 3.40 -3.17
C PRO A 93 -17.06 2.42 -3.36
N ASN A 94 -17.30 1.15 -3.02
CA ASN A 94 -16.39 0.03 -3.32
C ASN A 94 -15.03 0.12 -2.61
N HIS A 95 -15.08 0.13 -1.28
CA HIS A 95 -13.90 0.26 -0.42
C HIS A 95 -13.30 -1.10 -0.11
N HIS A 96 -12.02 -1.26 -0.40
CA HIS A 96 -11.26 -2.48 -0.11
C HIS A 96 -10.03 -2.16 0.74
N LEU A 97 -9.67 -3.07 1.64
CA LEU A 97 -8.35 -3.11 2.24
C LEU A 97 -7.37 -3.84 1.33
N LEU A 98 -6.35 -3.13 0.86
CA LEU A 98 -5.37 -3.67 -0.10
C LEU A 98 -3.94 -3.35 0.34
N TRP A 99 -3.02 -4.26 0.03
CA TRP A 99 -1.62 -4.19 0.43
C TRP A 99 -0.80 -3.28 -0.48
N HIS A 100 0.02 -2.43 0.14
CA HIS A 100 1.03 -1.62 -0.54
C HIS A 100 2.40 -1.86 0.08
N GLY A 101 3.31 -2.41 -0.72
CA GLY A 101 4.71 -2.65 -0.33
C GLY A 101 5.64 -1.58 -0.87
N SER A 102 6.60 -1.15 -0.06
CA SER A 102 7.61 -0.15 -0.43
C SER A 102 8.92 -0.41 0.31
N SER A 103 10.00 0.26 -0.11
CA SER A 103 11.28 0.21 0.62
C SER A 103 11.15 0.82 2.01
N MET A 104 11.82 0.24 3.01
CA MET A 104 11.89 0.74 4.38
C MET A 104 12.28 2.23 4.44
N SER A 105 13.18 2.67 3.54
CA SER A 105 13.63 4.07 3.46
C SER A 105 12.51 5.07 3.20
N ASN A 106 11.42 4.64 2.58
CA ASN A 106 10.39 5.52 2.06
C ASN A 106 9.28 5.78 3.09
N PHE A 107 9.21 4.95 4.16
CA PHE A 107 8.10 5.01 5.12
C PHE A 107 8.03 6.32 5.92
N ILE A 108 9.15 7.00 6.18
CA ILE A 108 9.10 8.34 6.83
C ILE A 108 8.37 9.34 5.91
N SER A 109 8.66 9.33 4.62
CA SER A 109 7.99 10.19 3.63
C SER A 109 6.53 9.78 3.46
N ILE A 110 6.25 8.49 3.27
CA ILE A 110 4.88 7.98 3.08
C ILE A 110 4.01 8.25 4.30
N LEU A 111 4.50 8.07 5.52
CA LEU A 111 3.71 8.35 6.73
C LEU A 111 3.49 9.85 6.95
N SER A 112 4.44 10.70 6.55
CA SER A 112 4.29 12.16 6.68
C SER A 112 3.39 12.78 5.61
N ARG A 113 3.52 12.36 4.35
CA ARG A 113 2.84 12.98 3.19
C ARG A 113 1.74 12.13 2.57
N GLY A 114 1.77 10.82 2.78
CA GLY A 114 0.83 9.85 2.20
C GLY A 114 1.39 9.15 0.99
N LEU A 115 0.59 8.24 0.44
CA LEU A 115 0.87 7.66 -0.86
C LEU A 115 0.54 8.71 -1.93
N LEU A 116 1.53 8.99 -2.78
CA LEU A 116 1.44 9.98 -3.84
C LEU A 116 1.38 9.27 -5.19
N VAL A 117 0.53 9.78 -6.08
CA VAL A 117 0.67 9.49 -7.51
C VAL A 117 1.97 10.15 -7.94
N THR A 118 2.84 9.41 -8.59
CA THR A 118 4.12 9.99 -8.97
C THR A 118 3.92 11.02 -10.08
N PRO A 119 4.65 12.14 -10.08
CA PRO A 119 4.43 13.20 -11.05
C PRO A 119 4.65 12.73 -12.50
N PRO A 120 3.91 13.30 -13.48
CA PRO A 120 4.02 12.96 -14.90
C PRO A 120 5.41 13.24 -15.49
N GLU A 121 6.20 14.11 -14.86
CA GLU A 121 7.53 14.49 -15.36
C GLU A 121 8.60 13.41 -15.13
N VAL A 122 8.30 12.36 -14.35
CA VAL A 122 9.20 11.22 -14.12
C VAL A 122 8.93 10.16 -15.20
N PRO A 123 9.90 9.79 -16.07
CA PRO A 123 9.65 8.86 -17.18
C PRO A 123 9.19 7.46 -16.73
N TRP A 124 7.90 7.21 -16.61
CA TRP A 124 7.38 5.95 -16.04
C TRP A 124 7.47 4.75 -16.99
N THR A 125 8.64 4.12 -17.05
CA THR A 125 8.76 2.76 -17.63
C THR A 125 8.90 1.75 -16.50
N GLY A 126 7.88 0.98 -16.15
CA GLY A 126 8.07 0.00 -15.07
C GLY A 126 6.83 -0.59 -14.45
N HIS A 127 5.70 0.07 -14.64
CA HIS A 127 4.40 -0.52 -14.45
C HIS A 127 3.86 -1.04 -15.77
N LEU A 128 3.13 -2.15 -15.70
CA LEU A 128 2.51 -2.75 -16.87
C LEU A 128 1.25 -2.00 -17.33
N PHE A 129 0.74 -1.06 -16.52
CA PHE A 129 -0.60 -0.48 -16.70
C PHE A 129 -0.66 1.01 -16.35
N GLY A 130 0.36 1.79 -16.74
CA GLY A 130 0.37 3.24 -16.59
C GLY A 130 0.77 3.78 -15.20
N GLU A 131 0.68 5.10 -15.05
CA GLU A 131 0.96 5.82 -13.80
C GLU A 131 -0.11 5.54 -12.75
N GLY A 132 0.23 5.61 -11.46
CA GLY A 132 -0.75 5.42 -10.40
C GLY A 132 -0.17 4.84 -9.12
N ILE A 133 -1.03 4.66 -8.11
CA ILE A 133 -0.68 3.97 -6.87
C ILE A 133 -1.14 2.52 -6.99
N TYR A 134 -0.20 1.59 -6.83
CA TYR A 134 -0.41 0.16 -7.02
C TYR A 134 -0.65 -0.54 -5.68
N PHE A 135 -1.66 -1.41 -5.69
CA PHE A 135 -2.04 -2.25 -4.57
C PHE A 135 -2.26 -3.70 -5.02
N ALA A 136 -2.27 -4.62 -4.07
CA ALA A 136 -2.63 -6.03 -4.29
C ALA A 136 -3.57 -6.53 -3.18
N ASP A 137 -4.41 -7.50 -3.51
CA ASP A 137 -5.26 -8.21 -2.54
C ASP A 137 -4.55 -9.38 -1.82
N THR A 138 -3.28 -9.62 -2.17
CA THR A 138 -2.45 -10.68 -1.58
C THR A 138 -1.18 -10.12 -0.95
N PHE A 139 -0.89 -10.55 0.28
CA PHE A 139 0.29 -10.14 1.02
C PHE A 139 1.59 -10.48 0.26
N VAL A 140 1.69 -11.70 -0.29
CA VAL A 140 2.92 -12.17 -0.97
C VAL A 140 3.32 -11.31 -2.17
N LYS A 141 2.34 -10.77 -2.92
CA LYS A 141 2.60 -9.90 -4.07
C LYS A 141 3.26 -8.60 -3.63
N SER A 142 2.67 -7.90 -2.67
CA SER A 142 3.19 -6.62 -2.17
C SER A 142 4.46 -6.78 -1.32
N ALA A 143 4.63 -7.92 -0.64
CA ALA A 143 5.85 -8.23 0.12
C ALA A 143 7.13 -8.25 -0.76
N ASN A 144 7.02 -8.54 -2.06
CA ASN A 144 8.15 -8.50 -3.01
C ASN A 144 8.72 -7.09 -3.21
N TYR A 145 7.93 -6.06 -2.92
CA TYR A 145 8.34 -4.65 -3.02
C TYR A 145 8.89 -4.13 -1.67
N CYS A 146 8.78 -4.93 -0.61
CA CYS A 146 9.27 -4.57 0.71
C CYS A 146 10.77 -4.90 0.81
N HIS A 147 11.59 -3.86 0.70
CA HIS A 147 13.04 -3.96 0.80
C HIS A 147 13.54 -3.34 2.10
N ASN A 148 14.50 -4.02 2.74
CA ASN A 148 15.29 -3.44 3.82
C ASN A 148 16.76 -3.61 3.45
N HIS A 149 17.45 -2.48 3.28
CA HIS A 149 18.87 -2.44 2.90
C HIS A 149 19.82 -2.53 4.10
N SER A 150 19.30 -2.76 5.31
CA SER A 150 20.10 -2.94 6.51
C SER A 150 20.68 -4.35 6.59
N ASN A 151 22.00 -4.45 6.79
CA ASN A 151 22.66 -5.74 7.07
C ASN A 151 22.42 -6.24 8.50
N LYS A 152 21.76 -5.45 9.36
CA LYS A 152 21.57 -5.75 10.79
C LYS A 152 20.19 -6.32 11.13
N SER A 153 19.23 -6.21 10.21
CA SER A 153 17.83 -6.59 10.47
C SER A 153 17.16 -7.06 9.19
N THR A 154 16.42 -8.16 9.27
CA THR A 154 15.56 -8.67 8.19
C THR A 154 14.12 -8.15 8.28
N CYS A 155 13.84 -7.27 9.26
CA CYS A 155 12.52 -6.68 9.46
C CYS A 155 12.12 -5.84 8.25
N LYS A 156 10.90 -6.04 7.77
CA LYS A 156 10.27 -5.33 6.67
C LYS A 156 8.99 -4.68 7.17
N VAL A 157 8.53 -3.68 6.42
CA VAL A 157 7.28 -2.97 6.70
C VAL A 157 6.42 -3.01 5.46
N MET A 158 5.11 -3.19 5.66
CA MET A 158 4.12 -3.08 4.61
C MET A 158 2.89 -2.35 5.12
N LEU A 159 2.20 -1.64 4.22
CA LEU A 159 0.95 -0.96 4.53
C LEU A 159 -0.25 -1.79 4.07
N LEU A 160 -1.32 -1.71 4.85
CA LEU A 160 -2.66 -2.12 4.44
C LEU A 160 -3.54 -0.86 4.42
N CYS A 161 -4.01 -0.50 3.24
CA CYS A 161 -4.69 0.76 3.00
C CYS A 161 -6.15 0.50 2.63
N GLU A 162 -7.05 1.36 3.12
CA GLU A 162 -8.39 1.47 2.57
C GLU A 162 -8.32 2.22 1.25
N VAL A 163 -8.83 1.59 0.20
CA VAL A 163 -8.83 2.12 -1.16
C VAL A 163 -10.26 2.14 -1.67
N ALA A 164 -10.75 3.34 -1.98
CA ALA A 164 -12.03 3.53 -2.67
C ALA A 164 -11.81 3.26 -4.16
N LEU A 165 -12.27 2.10 -4.65
CA LEU A 165 -12.11 1.70 -6.04
C LEU A 165 -13.19 2.29 -6.95
N GLY A 166 -14.32 2.74 -6.41
CA GLY A 166 -15.44 3.27 -7.19
C GLY A 166 -15.92 2.26 -8.24
N ASN A 167 -15.96 2.71 -9.48
CA ASN A 167 -16.21 1.87 -10.65
C ASN A 167 -14.88 1.42 -11.29
N PRO A 168 -14.41 0.19 -11.01
CA PRO A 168 -13.16 -0.31 -11.57
C PRO A 168 -13.34 -0.80 -13.02
N LYS A 169 -12.42 -0.43 -13.90
CA LYS A 169 -12.25 -1.14 -15.17
C LYS A 169 -11.46 -2.42 -14.92
N VAL A 170 -12.04 -3.57 -15.26
CA VAL A 170 -11.44 -4.89 -15.03
C VAL A 170 -10.77 -5.41 -16.31
N ASP A 171 -9.56 -5.94 -16.17
CA ASP A 171 -8.78 -6.66 -17.18
C ASP A 171 -8.55 -5.86 -18.49
N ILE A 172 -7.97 -4.66 -18.34
CA ILE A 172 -7.62 -3.82 -19.48
C ILE A 172 -6.44 -4.42 -20.26
N LYS A 173 -6.42 -4.21 -21.58
CA LYS A 173 -5.25 -4.56 -22.37
C LYS A 173 -4.17 -3.50 -22.17
N HIS A 174 -2.93 -3.94 -22.14
CA HIS A 174 -1.79 -3.03 -22.11
C HIS A 174 -1.87 -2.02 -23.27
N GLY A 175 -1.78 -0.73 -22.95
CA GLY A 175 -1.90 0.38 -23.90
C GLY A 175 -3.30 0.99 -24.05
N ASP A 176 -4.33 0.41 -23.42
CA ASP A 176 -5.69 1.00 -23.39
C ASP A 176 -5.89 1.91 -22.15
N GLU A 177 -4.81 2.18 -21.40
CA GLU A 177 -4.79 2.93 -20.14
C GLU A 177 -5.10 4.42 -20.32
N ASP A 178 -4.70 4.99 -21.47
CA ASP A 178 -4.84 6.42 -21.79
C ASP A 178 -6.23 6.79 -22.31
N HIS A 179 -7.14 5.82 -22.42
CA HIS A 179 -8.48 5.96 -23.01
C HIS A 179 -9.56 5.39 -22.10
N LEU A 180 -9.53 5.77 -20.82
CA LEU A 180 -10.58 5.40 -19.87
C LEU A 180 -11.78 6.34 -20.01
N ASP A 181 -12.97 5.77 -19.92
CA ASP A 181 -14.22 6.53 -19.82
C ASP A 181 -14.21 7.35 -18.51
N ASP A 182 -14.86 8.52 -18.52
CA ASP A 182 -14.86 9.47 -17.39
C ASP A 182 -15.45 8.87 -16.09
N ASP A 183 -16.23 7.79 -16.19
CA ASP A 183 -16.85 7.11 -15.05
C ASP A 183 -15.95 6.02 -14.43
N ILE A 184 -14.78 5.74 -14.99
CA ILE A 184 -13.80 4.80 -14.43
C ILE A 184 -12.95 5.47 -13.36
N ASN A 185 -12.89 4.88 -12.16
CA ASN A 185 -12.16 5.45 -11.03
C ASN A 185 -10.90 4.67 -10.64
N SER A 186 -10.78 3.43 -11.12
CA SER A 186 -9.65 2.56 -10.83
C SER A 186 -9.52 1.47 -11.88
N LEU A 187 -8.37 0.80 -11.88
CA LEU A 187 -8.13 -0.38 -12.70
C LEU A 187 -7.98 -1.60 -11.79
N LYS A 188 -8.54 -2.73 -12.22
CA LYS A 188 -8.31 -4.04 -11.61
C LYS A 188 -7.76 -4.98 -12.67
N ILE A 189 -6.52 -5.39 -12.51
CA ILE A 189 -5.88 -6.36 -13.40
C ILE A 189 -5.97 -7.74 -12.77
N LEU A 190 -6.44 -8.71 -13.54
CA LEU A 190 -6.61 -10.07 -13.08
C LEU A 190 -5.29 -10.84 -13.15
N GLY A 191 -4.90 -11.45 -12.03
CA GLY A 191 -3.74 -12.31 -11.91
C GLY A 191 -4.10 -13.78 -11.94
N SER A 192 -3.13 -14.61 -12.34
CA SER A 192 -3.31 -16.07 -12.38
C SER A 192 -3.48 -16.71 -11.00
N ASN A 193 -3.21 -15.99 -9.90
CA ASN A 193 -3.54 -16.37 -8.54
C ASN A 193 -4.32 -15.25 -7.86
N ALA A 194 -5.41 -15.58 -7.18
CA ALA A 194 -6.24 -14.62 -6.45
C ALA A 194 -6.90 -15.28 -5.24
N PRO A 195 -7.28 -14.51 -4.20
CA PRO A 195 -8.10 -15.03 -3.12
C PRO A 195 -9.49 -15.44 -3.63
N ILE A 196 -10.05 -16.50 -3.04
CA ILE A 196 -11.45 -16.91 -3.25
C ILE A 196 -12.38 -15.82 -2.69
N GLN A 197 -13.35 -15.36 -3.50
CA GLN A 197 -14.23 -14.22 -3.17
C GLN A 197 -15.33 -14.54 -2.15
N ASP A 198 -15.56 -15.82 -1.82
CA ASP A 198 -16.64 -16.25 -0.91
C ASP A 198 -16.37 -15.90 0.56
N PHE A 199 -15.15 -15.48 0.89
CA PHE A 199 -14.68 -15.30 2.27
C PHE A 199 -14.22 -13.87 2.55
N ASP A 200 -14.95 -12.87 2.05
CA ASP A 200 -14.66 -11.47 2.34
C ASP A 200 -15.24 -11.05 3.69
N ALA A 201 -14.43 -10.41 4.52
CA ALA A 201 -14.86 -9.79 5.78
C ALA A 201 -15.15 -8.30 5.57
N LEU A 202 -16.29 -7.83 6.08
CA LEU A 202 -16.62 -6.41 6.15
C LEU A 202 -16.10 -5.85 7.48
N LEU A 203 -15.21 -4.85 7.43
CA LEU A 203 -14.68 -4.20 8.61
C LEU A 203 -15.62 -3.10 9.12
N PRO A 204 -15.50 -2.68 10.41
CA PRO A 204 -16.40 -1.68 11.00
C PRO A 204 -16.46 -0.32 10.30
N PHE A 205 -15.43 0.03 9.52
CA PHE A 205 -15.37 1.26 8.75
C PHE A 205 -15.87 1.11 7.30
N GLY A 206 -16.43 -0.04 6.94
CA GLY A 206 -17.14 -0.26 5.67
C GLY A 206 -16.29 -0.82 4.53
N ALA A 207 -14.98 -0.97 4.72
CA ALA A 207 -14.11 -1.61 3.73
C ALA A 207 -14.13 -3.15 3.85
N THR A 208 -13.97 -3.83 2.72
CA THR A 208 -13.87 -5.30 2.67
C THR A 208 -12.41 -5.76 2.67
N LEU A 209 -12.14 -6.91 3.27
CA LEU A 209 -10.84 -7.60 3.23
C LEU A 209 -11.06 -9.06 2.87
N SER A 210 -10.39 -9.55 1.84
CA SER A 210 -10.51 -10.96 1.44
C SER A 210 -9.80 -11.87 2.42
N LEU A 211 -10.49 -12.87 2.98
CA LEU A 211 -9.91 -13.90 3.85
C LEU A 211 -9.77 -15.24 3.13
N GLY A 212 -10.18 -15.33 1.87
CA GLY A 212 -10.11 -16.54 1.07
C GLY A 212 -8.68 -16.97 0.79
N GLN A 213 -8.47 -18.28 0.73
CA GLN A 213 -7.19 -18.87 0.32
C GLN A 213 -6.84 -18.43 -1.11
N VAL A 214 -5.56 -18.15 -1.35
CA VAL A 214 -5.09 -17.82 -2.69
C VAL A 214 -5.01 -19.10 -3.53
N GLN A 215 -5.66 -19.08 -4.69
CA GLN A 215 -5.70 -20.23 -5.60
C GLN A 215 -5.42 -19.82 -7.05
N PRO A 216 -4.99 -20.76 -7.90
CA PRO A 216 -4.88 -20.53 -9.33
C PRO A 216 -6.26 -20.25 -9.96
N MET A 217 -6.34 -19.15 -10.71
CA MET A 217 -7.53 -18.72 -11.43
C MET A 217 -7.41 -19.11 -12.90
N LYS A 218 -8.53 -19.54 -13.50
CA LYS A 218 -8.60 -19.94 -14.91
C LYS A 218 -9.42 -18.93 -15.70
N TYR A 219 -8.73 -18.14 -16.51
CA TYR A 219 -9.34 -17.15 -17.41
C TYR A 219 -9.10 -17.52 -18.87
N HIS A 220 -9.98 -17.06 -19.75
CA HIS A 220 -9.84 -17.14 -21.21
C HIS A 220 -10.10 -15.74 -21.79
N PRO A 221 -9.06 -15.00 -22.23
CA PRO A 221 -7.64 -15.40 -22.31
C PRO A 221 -6.95 -15.55 -20.93
N PRO A 222 -5.81 -16.27 -20.84
CA PRO A 222 -5.06 -16.40 -19.59
C PRO A 222 -4.59 -15.05 -19.04
N ALA A 223 -4.56 -14.93 -17.70
CA ALA A 223 -4.00 -13.77 -17.01
C ALA A 223 -2.53 -13.57 -17.36
N ARG A 224 -2.14 -12.29 -17.51
CA ARG A 224 -0.77 -11.89 -17.88
C ARG A 224 0.15 -11.68 -16.67
N ILE A 225 -0.44 -11.45 -15.50
CA ILE A 225 0.28 -11.22 -14.24
C ILE A 225 0.00 -12.35 -13.25
N THR A 226 0.84 -12.47 -12.23
CA THR A 226 0.76 -13.60 -11.28
C THR A 226 -0.29 -13.43 -10.20
N HIS A 227 -0.56 -12.19 -9.78
CA HIS A 227 -1.51 -11.84 -8.73
C HIS A 227 -2.29 -10.60 -9.16
N ASN A 228 -3.49 -10.40 -8.63
CA ASN A 228 -4.27 -9.21 -8.95
C ASN A 228 -3.52 -7.92 -8.59
N GLU A 229 -3.68 -6.90 -9.43
CA GLU A 229 -3.21 -5.54 -9.16
C GLU A 229 -4.40 -4.58 -9.22
N TYR A 230 -4.41 -3.63 -8.30
CA TYR A 230 -5.41 -2.57 -8.21
C TYR A 230 -4.68 -1.24 -8.32
N ILE A 231 -5.13 -0.39 -9.23
CA ILE A 231 -4.43 0.84 -9.59
C ILE A 231 -5.41 1.99 -9.50
N ILE A 232 -4.98 3.04 -8.82
CA ILE A 232 -5.72 4.29 -8.71
C ILE A 232 -4.86 5.45 -9.20
N HIS A 233 -5.52 6.44 -9.78
CA HIS A 233 -4.88 7.63 -10.35
C HIS A 233 -5.12 8.88 -9.50
N ASN A 234 -5.89 8.76 -8.43
CA ASN A 234 -6.16 9.84 -7.49
C ASN A 234 -5.74 9.41 -6.08
N ALA A 235 -4.76 10.11 -5.50
CA ALA A 235 -4.28 9.84 -4.15
C ALA A 235 -5.38 10.01 -3.08
N ASP A 236 -6.45 10.77 -3.36
CA ASP A 236 -7.60 11.00 -2.48
C ASP A 236 -8.42 9.74 -2.21
N GLN A 237 -8.30 8.74 -3.08
CA GLN A 237 -8.96 7.44 -2.95
C GLN A 237 -8.31 6.52 -1.89
N VAL A 238 -7.31 6.99 -1.14
CA VAL A 238 -6.56 6.17 -0.18
C VAL A 238 -6.62 6.73 1.23
N ALA A 239 -6.74 5.83 2.20
CA ALA A 239 -6.34 6.09 3.57
C ALA A 239 -5.49 4.94 4.11
N ILE A 240 -4.36 5.26 4.74
CA ILE A 240 -3.49 4.27 5.38
C ILE A 240 -4.16 3.86 6.70
N ARG A 241 -4.49 2.56 6.82
CA ARG A 241 -5.21 2.03 7.99
C ARG A 241 -4.32 1.23 8.92
N PHE A 242 -3.44 0.42 8.35
CA PHE A 242 -2.54 -0.42 9.13
C PHE A 242 -1.13 -0.45 8.55
N LEU A 243 -0.20 -0.71 9.45
CA LEU A 243 1.20 -0.97 9.16
C LEU A 243 1.56 -2.31 9.80
N VAL A 244 2.18 -3.18 9.01
CA VAL A 244 2.57 -4.53 9.44
C VAL A 244 4.09 -4.64 9.40
N LEU A 245 4.66 -5.04 10.54
CA LEU A 245 6.06 -5.43 10.66
C LEU A 245 6.17 -6.94 10.51
N PHE A 246 7.09 -7.42 9.69
CA PHE A 246 7.29 -8.85 9.45
C PHE A 246 8.75 -9.13 9.10
N ASN A 247 9.19 -10.38 9.20
CA ASN A 247 10.50 -10.79 8.71
C ASN A 247 10.37 -11.42 7.32
N GLY A 248 11.29 -11.01 6.43
CA GLY A 248 11.44 -11.61 5.11
C GLY A 248 12.27 -12.88 5.10
#